data_AF-A0A8W8LU26-F1
#
_entry.id   AF-A0A8W8LU26-F1
#
_cell.length_a   1.000
_cell.length_b   1.000
_cell.length_c   1.000
_cell.angle_alpha   90.00
_cell.angle_beta   90.00
_cell.angle_gamma   90.00
#
_symmetry.space_group_name_H-M   'P 1'
#
loop_
_entity.id
_entity.type
_entity.pdbx_description
1 polymer ?
#
loop_
_entity_poly.entity_id
_entity_poly.type
_entity_poly.pdbx_seq_one_letter_code
_entity_poly.pdbx_strand_id
1 'polypeptide(L)'
;MKYMIPLCLVYIAEYFINQGLYELLYFNHIWLSEKEQYRWYQVDYQLGVFISRSSVNVFKINKLWTLPVLQCVNVAILTAQVFLRFIPNIWIIFALVLFEGLLGGAAFVNTFYKISEDIEAEFKEFSLAAATIADSVGISIAGAISIPAHNRICSLNLKM
;
A
#
# COMPACT_ATOMS: atom_id res chain seq x y z
N MET A 1 3.44 7.60 -19.73
CA MET A 1 2.16 7.74 -18.98
C MET A 1 1.46 6.41 -18.64
N LYS A 2 1.41 5.42 -19.56
CA LYS A 2 0.74 4.11 -19.34
C LYS A 2 1.23 3.32 -18.12
N TYR A 3 2.44 3.61 -17.65
CA TYR A 3 3.12 2.97 -16.52
C TYR A 3 3.11 3.79 -15.21
N MET A 4 3.09 5.12 -15.33
CA MET A 4 3.25 6.03 -14.19
C MET A 4 1.95 6.22 -13.40
N ILE A 5 0.79 6.25 -14.08
CA ILE A 5 -0.52 6.43 -13.43
C ILE A 5 -0.88 5.23 -12.56
N PRO A 6 -0.76 3.97 -13.03
CA PRO A 6 -1.00 2.79 -12.19
C PRO A 6 -0.08 2.75 -10.97
N LEU A 7 1.20 3.09 -11.16
CA LEU A 7 2.20 3.12 -10.08
C LEU A 7 1.81 4.16 -9.02
N CYS A 8 1.54 5.40 -9.45
CA CYS A 8 1.14 6.48 -8.54
C CYS A 8 -0.14 6.12 -7.76
N LEU A 9 -1.13 5.51 -8.40
CA LEU A 9 -2.35 5.08 -7.71
C LEU A 9 -2.11 3.97 -6.67
N VAL A 10 -1.26 2.98 -6.96
CA VAL A 10 -0.89 1.96 -5.96
C VAL A 10 -0.24 2.63 -4.76
N TYR A 11 0.73 3.53 -5.00
CA TYR A 11 1.45 4.20 -3.93
C TYR A 11 0.58 5.15 -3.11
N ILE A 12 -0.36 5.85 -3.74
CA ILE A 12 -1.35 6.66 -3.01
C ILE A 12 -2.15 5.77 -2.05
N ALA A 13 -2.65 4.64 -2.56
CA ALA A 13 -3.48 3.71 -1.81
C ALA A 13 -2.71 3.01 -0.66
N GLU A 14 -1.50 2.53 -0.94
CA GLU A 14 -0.57 1.92 0.02
C GLU A 14 -0.19 2.87 1.15
N TYR A 15 0.26 4.08 0.81
CA TYR A 15 0.68 5.02 1.84
C TYR A 15 -0.49 5.61 2.61
N PHE A 16 -1.69 5.66 2.02
CA PHE A 16 -2.89 6.04 2.75
C PHE A 16 -3.25 4.99 3.81
N ILE A 17 -3.08 3.70 3.52
CA ILE A 17 -3.28 2.64 4.52
C ILE A 17 -2.23 2.77 5.64
N ASN A 18 -0.95 2.84 5.26
CA ASN A 18 0.17 2.91 6.20
C ASN A 18 0.10 4.13 7.14
N GLN A 19 -0.16 5.32 6.59
CA GLN A 19 -0.14 6.57 7.35
C GLN A 19 -1.50 6.94 7.96
N GLY A 20 -2.60 6.49 7.35
CA GLY A 20 -3.95 6.89 7.75
C GLY A 20 -4.72 5.85 8.54
N LEU A 21 -4.54 4.55 8.23
CA LEU A 21 -5.42 3.49 8.76
C LEU A 21 -4.75 2.61 9.83
N TYR A 22 -3.44 2.36 9.78
CA TYR A 22 -2.78 1.46 10.73
C TYR A 22 -2.93 1.88 12.20
N GLU A 23 -2.88 3.17 12.48
CA GLU A 23 -3.08 3.70 13.84
C GLU A 23 -4.53 3.49 14.33
N LEU A 24 -5.50 3.47 13.41
CA LEU A 24 -6.92 3.32 13.73
C LEU A 24 -7.37 1.84 13.79
N LEU A 25 -6.57 0.93 13.24
CA LEU A 25 -6.85 -0.51 13.18
C LEU A 25 -6.33 -1.22 14.44
N TYR A 26 -7.02 -1.05 15.56
CA TYR A 26 -6.65 -1.72 16.81
C TYR A 26 -7.72 -2.72 17.29
N PHE A 27 -7.24 -3.80 17.91
CA PHE A 27 -8.07 -4.85 18.52
C PHE A 27 -7.96 -4.79 20.04
N ASN A 28 -9.09 -4.60 20.71
CA ASN A 28 -9.20 -4.76 22.16
C ASN A 28 -9.27 -6.25 22.53
N HIS A 29 -8.72 -6.61 23.70
CA HIS A 29 -8.75 -7.96 24.29
C HIS A 29 -7.84 -9.03 23.65
N ILE A 30 -6.71 -8.64 23.06
CA ILE A 30 -5.67 -9.58 22.61
C ILE A 30 -4.38 -9.43 23.42
N TRP A 31 -3.44 -10.38 23.25
CA TRP A 31 -2.15 -10.36 23.96
C TRP A 31 -1.20 -9.23 23.52
N LEU A 32 -1.51 -8.53 22.41
CA LEU A 32 -0.73 -7.41 21.89
C LEU A 32 -1.33 -6.08 22.32
N SER A 33 -0.50 -5.21 22.87
CA SER A 33 -0.86 -3.80 23.07
C SER A 33 -1.03 -3.07 21.73
N GLU A 34 -1.76 -1.96 21.74
CA GLU A 34 -1.98 -1.11 20.55
C GLU A 34 -0.66 -0.73 19.83
N LYS A 35 0.36 -0.35 20.61
CA LYS A 35 1.70 -0.02 20.08
C LYS A 35 2.40 -1.22 19.47
N GLU A 36 2.20 -2.41 20.02
CA GLU A 36 2.77 -3.64 19.47
C GLU A 36 2.05 -4.05 18.18
N GLN A 37 0.72 -3.92 18.11
CA GLN A 37 -0.06 -4.17 16.90
C GLN A 37 0.43 -3.29 15.75
N TYR A 38 0.58 -1.99 15.97
CA TYR A 38 1.12 -1.06 14.98
C TYR A 38 2.52 -1.47 14.47
N ARG A 39 3.41 -1.87 15.38
CA ARG A 39 4.76 -2.33 15.02
C ARG A 39 4.73 -3.63 14.21
N TRP A 40 3.84 -4.56 14.55
CA TRP A 40 3.67 -5.80 13.81
C TRP A 40 3.08 -5.56 12.43
N TYR A 41 2.12 -4.65 12.27
CA TYR A 41 1.63 -4.25 10.94
C TYR A 41 2.76 -3.71 10.06
N GLN A 42 3.62 -2.85 10.60
CA GLN A 42 4.81 -2.37 9.88
C GLN A 42 5.76 -3.49 9.49
N VAL A 43 5.99 -4.47 10.38
CA VAL A 43 6.86 -5.62 10.08
C VAL A 43 6.26 -6.48 8.97
N ASP A 44 4.97 -6.83 9.06
CA ASP A 44 4.28 -7.64 8.05
C ASP A 44 4.22 -6.94 6.69
N TYR A 45 3.94 -5.64 6.69
CA TYR A 45 3.99 -4.81 5.49
C TYR A 45 5.38 -4.87 4.83
N GLN A 46 6.44 -4.61 5.59
CA GLN A 46 7.81 -4.64 5.07
C GLN A 46 8.24 -6.04 4.62
N LEU A 47 7.77 -7.08 5.30
CA LEU A 47 7.98 -8.47 4.89
C LEU A 47 7.32 -8.75 3.53
N GLY A 48 6.09 -8.27 3.32
CA GLY A 48 5.39 -8.38 2.04
C GLY A 48 6.13 -7.65 0.92
N VAL A 49 6.55 -6.40 1.17
CA VAL A 49 7.35 -5.62 0.20
C VAL A 49 8.65 -6.34 -0.12
N PHE A 50 9.36 -6.87 0.88
CA PHE A 50 10.59 -7.62 0.69
C PHE A 50 10.38 -8.84 -0.21
N ILE A 51 9.41 -9.70 0.14
CA ILE A 51 9.08 -10.90 -0.64
C ILE A 51 8.77 -10.53 -2.08
N SER A 52 7.93 -9.52 -2.29
CA SER A 52 7.53 -9.15 -3.65
C SER A 52 8.65 -8.49 -4.46
N ARG A 53 9.54 -7.72 -3.82
CA ARG A 53 10.69 -7.13 -4.53
C ARG A 53 11.69 -8.20 -4.94
N SER A 54 11.90 -9.21 -4.10
CA SER A 54 12.77 -10.35 -4.39
C SER A 54 12.19 -11.31 -5.44
N SER A 55 10.86 -11.41 -5.57
CA SER A 55 10.21 -12.37 -6.47
C SER A 55 10.23 -12.00 -7.96
N VAL A 56 10.69 -10.80 -8.33
CA VAL A 56 10.60 -10.29 -9.71
C VAL A 56 11.30 -11.18 -10.74
N ASN A 57 12.41 -11.81 -10.36
CA ASN A 57 13.17 -12.66 -11.27
C ASN A 57 12.44 -13.98 -11.58
N VAL A 58 11.39 -14.31 -10.83
CA VAL A 58 10.63 -15.56 -10.93
C VAL A 58 9.20 -15.33 -11.46
N PHE A 59 8.52 -14.26 -11.04
CA PHE A 59 7.14 -13.97 -11.42
C PHE A 59 6.97 -12.57 -12.02
N LYS A 60 6.63 -12.52 -13.31
CA LYS A 60 6.39 -11.27 -14.06
C LYS A 60 4.89 -11.04 -14.25
N ILE A 61 4.38 -9.90 -13.79
CA ILE A 61 2.98 -9.52 -13.92
C ILE A 61 2.82 -8.60 -15.14
N ASN A 62 2.21 -9.13 -16.19
CA ASN A 62 2.02 -8.40 -17.45
C ASN A 62 0.92 -7.33 -17.39
N LYS A 63 -0.03 -7.44 -16.46
CA LYS A 63 -1.14 -6.49 -16.30
C LYS A 63 -0.89 -5.55 -15.10
N LEU A 64 -0.39 -4.35 -15.38
CA LEU A 64 -0.09 -3.36 -14.34
C LEU A 64 -1.34 -2.71 -13.74
N TRP A 65 -2.48 -2.76 -14.41
CA TRP A 65 -3.75 -2.22 -13.92
C TRP A 65 -4.46 -3.10 -12.89
N THR A 66 -4.13 -4.39 -12.84
CA THR A 66 -4.71 -5.29 -11.82
C THR A 66 -4.22 -4.94 -10.41
N LEU A 67 -2.98 -4.46 -10.28
CA LEU A 67 -2.38 -4.10 -8.99
C LEU A 67 -3.07 -2.90 -8.31
N PRO A 68 -3.27 -1.73 -8.94
CA PRO A 68 -3.99 -0.62 -8.33
C PRO A 68 -5.45 -0.96 -8.03
N VAL A 69 -6.11 -1.78 -8.86
CA VAL A 69 -7.49 -2.21 -8.57
C VAL A 69 -7.53 -3.04 -7.29
N LEU A 70 -6.64 -4.02 -7.15
CA LEU A 70 -6.55 -4.82 -5.93
C LEU A 70 -6.16 -3.97 -4.71
N GLN A 71 -5.26 -3.00 -4.89
CA GLN A 71 -4.85 -2.08 -3.83
C GLN A 71 -6.00 -1.19 -3.37
N CYS A 72 -6.78 -0.62 -4.30
CA CYS A 72 -7.98 0.15 -3.99
C CYS A 72 -9.04 -0.69 -3.25
N VAL A 73 -9.20 -1.96 -3.62
CA VAL A 73 -10.08 -2.89 -2.89
C VAL A 73 -9.54 -3.10 -1.47
N ASN A 74 -8.23 -3.27 -1.30
CA ASN A 74 -7.63 -3.43 0.03
C ASN A 74 -7.84 -2.19 0.92
N VAL A 75 -7.64 -0.98 0.36
CA VAL A 75 -7.96 0.29 1.05
C VAL A 75 -9.43 0.30 1.48
N ALA A 76 -10.35 -0.06 0.59
CA ALA A 76 -11.77 -0.03 0.88
C ALA A 76 -12.15 -1.01 2.00
N ILE A 77 -11.59 -2.22 1.99
CA ILE A 77 -11.79 -3.24 3.03
C ILE A 77 -11.23 -2.76 4.38
N LEU A 78 -9.99 -2.26 4.42
CA LEU A 78 -9.36 -1.78 5.65
C LEU A 78 -10.05 -0.53 6.19
N THR A 79 -10.47 0.40 5.32
CA THR A 79 -11.27 1.57 5.72
C THR A 79 -12.61 1.14 6.28
N ALA A 80 -13.33 0.22 5.62
CA ALA A 80 -14.58 -0.32 6.12
C ALA A 80 -14.38 -1.04 7.47
N GLN A 81 -13.25 -1.70 7.68
CA GLN A 81 -12.90 -2.33 8.95
C GLN A 81 -12.74 -1.28 10.08
N VAL A 82 -12.14 -0.12 9.80
CA VAL A 82 -12.04 0.97 10.79
C VAL A 82 -13.43 1.45 11.24
N PHE A 83 -14.39 1.58 10.31
CA PHE A 83 -15.74 2.07 10.62
C PHE A 83 -16.69 1.00 11.18
N LEU A 84 -16.66 -0.22 10.63
CA LEU A 84 -17.65 -1.26 10.90
C LEU A 84 -17.15 -2.37 11.84
N ARG A 85 -15.82 -2.51 12.03
CA ARG A 85 -15.18 -3.56 12.86
C ARG A 85 -15.77 -4.97 12.63
N PHE A 86 -15.96 -5.34 11.36
CA PHE A 86 -16.62 -6.58 10.99
C PHE A 86 -15.70 -7.81 11.10
N ILE A 87 -14.38 -7.62 11.03
CA ILE A 87 -13.36 -8.68 11.20
C ILE A 87 -12.98 -8.74 12.68
N PRO A 88 -13.28 -9.84 13.41
CA PRO A 88 -12.91 -10.00 14.82
C PRO A 88 -11.51 -10.61 15.02
N ASN A 89 -10.87 -11.08 13.94
CA ASN A 89 -9.61 -11.82 14.01
C ASN A 89 -8.44 -11.00 13.44
N ILE A 90 -7.46 -10.69 14.31
CA ILE A 90 -6.26 -9.92 13.94
C ILE A 90 -5.41 -10.60 12.85
N TRP A 91 -5.39 -11.94 12.79
CA TRP A 91 -4.62 -12.67 11.78
C TRP A 91 -5.08 -12.37 10.35
N ILE A 92 -6.37 -12.06 10.17
CA ILE A 92 -6.92 -11.66 8.87
C ILE A 92 -6.37 -10.27 8.49
N ILE A 93 -6.26 -9.36 9.47
CA ILE A 93 -5.67 -8.04 9.23
C ILE A 93 -4.19 -8.15 8.91
N PHE A 94 -3.43 -8.97 9.65
CA PHE A 94 -2.03 -9.26 9.32
C PHE A 94 -1.88 -9.82 7.89
N ALA A 95 -2.76 -10.72 7.47
CA ALA A 95 -2.76 -11.24 6.10
C ALA A 95 -3.08 -10.14 5.06
N LEU A 96 -4.02 -9.24 5.33
CA LEU A 96 -4.36 -8.11 4.44
C LEU A 96 -3.23 -7.08 4.34
N VAL A 97 -2.53 -6.83 5.46
CA VAL A 97 -1.36 -5.95 5.53
C VAL A 97 -0.16 -6.56 4.80
N LEU A 98 0.08 -7.87 4.97
CA LEU A 98 1.08 -8.58 4.19
C LEU A 98 0.75 -8.54 2.69
N PHE A 99 -0.53 -8.72 2.32
CA PHE A 99 -1.01 -8.64 0.94
C PHE A 99 -0.86 -7.24 0.35
N GLU A 100 -1.09 -6.20 1.15
CA GLU A 100 -0.81 -4.81 0.78
C GLU A 100 0.66 -4.62 0.39
N GLY A 101 1.59 -5.08 1.24
CA GLY A 101 3.03 -4.99 0.98
C GLY A 101 3.44 -5.78 -0.27
N LEU A 102 2.82 -6.95 -0.50
CA LEU A 102 3.04 -7.75 -1.71
C LEU A 102 2.60 -6.99 -2.98
N LEU A 103 1.42 -6.37 -2.97
CA LEU A 103 0.92 -5.60 -4.12
C LEU A 103 1.79 -4.37 -4.41
N GLY A 104 2.21 -3.67 -3.36
CA GLY A 104 3.10 -2.52 -3.44
C GLY A 104 4.46 -2.84 -4.05
N GLY A 105 5.13 -3.84 -3.48
CA GLY A 105 6.40 -4.35 -4.00
C GLY A 105 6.27 -4.84 -5.45
N ALA A 106 5.16 -5.49 -5.78
CA ALA A 106 4.93 -6.01 -7.13
C ALA A 106 4.74 -4.88 -8.13
N ALA A 107 3.97 -3.85 -7.77
CA ALA A 107 3.73 -2.69 -8.64
C ALA A 107 5.02 -1.94 -8.93
N PHE A 108 5.87 -1.76 -7.91
CA PHE A 108 7.18 -1.16 -8.06
C PHE A 108 8.03 -1.94 -9.07
N VAL A 109 8.36 -3.20 -8.77
CA VAL A 109 9.37 -3.88 -9.59
C VAL A 109 8.85 -4.19 -10.99
N ASN A 110 7.57 -4.53 -11.16
CA ASN A 110 7.02 -4.76 -12.51
C ASN A 110 7.00 -3.48 -13.35
N THR A 111 6.81 -2.31 -12.75
CA THR A 111 6.85 -1.03 -13.47
C THR A 111 8.28 -0.70 -13.90
N PHE A 112 9.24 -0.80 -12.98
CA PHE A 112 10.65 -0.55 -13.29
C PHE A 112 11.22 -1.55 -14.31
N TYR A 113 10.83 -2.82 -14.19
CA TYR A 113 11.21 -3.87 -15.14
C TYR A 113 10.70 -3.57 -16.54
N LYS A 114 9.40 -3.23 -16.69
CA LYS A 114 8.83 -2.88 -18.00
C LYS A 114 9.42 -1.61 -18.60
N ILE A 115 9.72 -0.60 -17.80
CA ILE A 115 10.42 0.59 -18.28
C ILE A 115 11.82 0.21 -18.81
N SER A 116 12.50 -0.72 -18.15
CA SER A 116 13.83 -1.18 -18.59
C SER A 116 13.80 -2.03 -19.87
N GLU A 117 12.73 -2.78 -20.11
CA GLU A 117 12.59 -3.67 -21.28
C GLU A 117 11.95 -2.98 -22.50
N ASP A 118 10.89 -2.18 -22.30
CA ASP A 118 10.08 -1.61 -23.39
C ASP A 118 10.62 -0.27 -23.93
N ILE A 119 11.45 0.46 -23.17
CA ILE A 119 11.92 1.80 -23.53
C ILE A 119 13.33 1.75 -24.15
N GLU A 120 13.50 2.45 -25.26
CA GLU A 120 14.78 2.65 -25.93
C GLU A 120 15.83 3.23 -24.98
N ALA A 121 17.11 2.85 -25.17
CA ALA A 121 18.19 3.22 -24.26
C ALA A 121 18.30 4.74 -24.04
N GLU A 122 18.02 5.54 -25.06
CA GLU A 122 18.07 7.01 -25.02
C GLU A 122 17.06 7.62 -24.02
N PHE A 123 15.85 7.04 -23.90
CA PHE A 123 14.78 7.57 -23.04
C PHE A 123 14.61 6.81 -21.73
N LYS A 124 15.41 5.75 -21.52
CA LYS A 124 15.28 4.85 -20.38
C LYS A 124 15.56 5.55 -19.06
N GLU A 125 16.68 6.26 -18.95
CA GLU A 125 17.05 6.97 -17.72
C GLU A 125 16.03 8.04 -17.35
N PHE A 126 15.56 8.80 -18.34
CA PHE A 126 14.50 9.79 -18.13
C PHE A 126 13.20 9.14 -17.65
N SER A 127 12.80 8.02 -18.25
CA SER A 127 11.57 7.31 -17.88
C SER A 127 11.64 6.71 -16.48
N LEU A 128 12.80 6.19 -16.08
CA LEU A 128 13.06 5.70 -14.72
C LEU A 128 13.00 6.86 -13.71
N ALA A 129 13.65 7.98 -14.00
CA ALA A 129 13.60 9.17 -13.15
C ALA A 129 12.15 9.70 -13.01
N ALA A 130 11.41 9.77 -14.11
CA ALA A 130 10.02 10.19 -14.10
C ALA A 130 9.14 9.26 -13.25
N ALA A 131 9.37 7.94 -13.31
CA ALA A 131 8.65 6.97 -12.48
C ALA A 131 8.91 7.17 -10.98
N THR A 132 10.17 7.45 -10.59
CA THR A 132 10.53 7.76 -9.19
C THR A 132 9.90 9.07 -8.70
N ILE A 133 9.79 10.07 -9.57
CA ILE A 133 9.08 11.32 -9.24
C ILE A 133 7.58 11.03 -9.04
N ALA A 134 6.98 10.21 -9.91
CA ALA A 134 5.56 9.86 -9.80
C ALA A 134 5.27 9.10 -8.48
N ASP A 135 6.17 8.22 -8.06
CA ASP A 135 6.11 7.54 -6.76
C ASP A 135 6.15 8.55 -5.60
N SER A 136 7.15 9.44 -5.58
CA SER A 136 7.31 10.47 -4.56
C SER A 136 6.09 11.40 -4.44
N VAL A 137 5.49 11.76 -5.58
CA VAL A 137 4.26 12.57 -5.64
C VAL A 137 3.09 11.79 -5.06
N GLY A 138 2.95 10.51 -5.40
CA GLY A 138 1.89 9.64 -4.87
C GLY A 138 1.94 9.52 -3.34
N ILE A 139 3.14 9.28 -2.80
CA ILE A 139 3.38 9.22 -1.35
C ILE A 139 3.03 10.55 -0.68
N SER A 140 3.45 11.66 -1.27
CA SER A 140 3.18 13.01 -0.73
C SER A 140 1.68 13.32 -0.69
N ILE A 141 0.95 12.95 -1.75
CA ILE A 141 -0.50 13.09 -1.81
C ILE A 141 -1.18 12.21 -0.76
N ALA A 142 -0.73 10.96 -0.60
CA ALA A 142 -1.26 10.06 0.42
C ALA A 142 -1.09 10.63 1.84
N GLY A 143 0.08 11.17 2.16
CA GLY A 143 0.32 11.85 3.44
C GLY A 143 -0.61 13.05 3.64
N ALA A 144 -0.76 13.89 2.61
CA ALA A 144 -1.65 15.04 2.65
C ALA A 144 -3.14 14.67 2.84
N ILE A 145 -3.59 13.54 2.27
CA ILE A 145 -4.97 13.04 2.42
C ILE A 145 -5.17 12.31 3.76
N SER A 146 -4.13 11.66 4.28
CA SER A 146 -4.21 10.89 5.53
C SER A 146 -4.50 11.78 6.74
N ILE A 147 -3.92 12.98 6.80
CA ILE A 147 -4.13 13.93 7.91
C ILE A 147 -5.62 14.34 8.07
N PRO A 148 -6.31 14.87 7.05
CA PRO A 148 -7.72 15.24 7.19
C PRO A 148 -8.62 14.01 7.33
N ALA A 149 -8.27 12.87 6.73
CA ALA A 149 -9.02 11.63 6.90
C ALA A 149 -8.96 11.16 8.36
N HIS A 150 -7.77 11.09 8.96
CA HIS A 150 -7.57 10.71 10.34
C HIS A 150 -8.31 11.66 11.29
N ASN A 151 -8.17 12.99 11.12
CA ASN A 151 -8.86 13.98 11.94
C ASN A 151 -10.39 13.82 11.89
N ARG A 152 -10.95 13.55 10.71
CA ARG A 152 -12.40 13.29 10.57
C ARG A 152 -12.82 12.00 11.26
N ILE A 153 -12.04 10.93 11.12
CA ILE A 153 -12.35 9.64 11.76
C ILE A 153 -12.30 9.78 13.29
N CYS A 154 -11.28 10.46 13.83
CA CYS A 154 -11.18 10.73 15.26
C CYS A 154 -12.31 11.64 15.76
N SER A 155 -12.78 12.61 14.95
CA SER A 155 -13.91 13.45 15.32
C SER A 155 -15.26 12.73 15.38
N LEU A 156 -15.38 11.55 14.76
CA LEU A 156 -16.64 10.83 14.63
C LEU A 156 -17.09 10.08 15.90
N ASN A 157 -16.39 10.19 17.04
CA ASN A 157 -16.75 9.50 18.30
C ASN A 157 -17.22 8.06 18.07
N LEU A 158 -16.51 7.34 17.19
CA LEU A 158 -16.75 5.92 17.00
C LEU A 158 -16.63 5.25 18.36
N LYS A 159 -17.62 4.44 18.75
CA LYS A 159 -17.57 3.67 20.00
C LYS A 159 -16.38 2.71 19.90
N MET A 160 -15.28 3.19 20.46
CA MET A 160 -13.97 2.58 20.49
C MET A 160 -13.89 1.49 21.55
#